data_AF-A0A2K0XVI4-F1
#
_entry.id   AF-A0A2K0XVI4-F1
#
_cell.length_a   1.000
_cell.length_b   1.000
_cell.length_c   1.000
_cell.angle_alpha   90.00
_cell.angle_beta   90.00
_cell.angle_gamma   90.00
#
_symmetry.space_group_name_H-M   'P 1'
#
loop_
_entity.id
_entity.type
_entity.pdbx_description
1 polymer ?
#
loop_
_entity_poly.entity_id
_entity_poly.type
_entity_poly.pdbx_seq_one_letter_code
_entity_poly.pdbx_strand_id
1 'polypeptide(L)'
;MKKLLLIGALLVLSSQAYAYEVKKVCGSYQSGFQWTRSQAMTIQIYSGMELSRGAYNPNIKSYVNYAFINWSNAPTTVVEITSPYVLGGMMFQTEGNDQNGRKWRFSDNTTNYCI
;
A
#
# COMPACT_ATOMS: atom_id res chain seq x y z
N MET A 1 20.34 -35.07 -20.12
CA MET A 1 20.89 -33.71 -19.90
C MET A 1 19.86 -32.59 -20.14
N LYS A 2 19.02 -32.64 -21.18
CA LYS A 2 17.99 -31.60 -21.44
C LYS A 2 16.95 -31.40 -20.31
N LYS A 3 16.56 -32.47 -19.61
CA LYS A 3 15.57 -32.40 -18.51
C LYS A 3 16.08 -31.65 -17.26
N LEU A 4 17.39 -31.66 -17.01
CA LEU A 4 18.00 -30.93 -15.87
C LEU A 4 18.09 -29.43 -16.13
N LEU A 5 18.29 -29.01 -17.39
CA LEU A 5 18.30 -27.61 -17.80
C LEU A 5 16.91 -26.95 -17.65
N LEU A 6 15.83 -27.68 -17.91
CA LEU A 6 14.46 -27.18 -17.71
C LEU A 6 14.11 -26.95 -16.23
N ILE A 7 14.60 -27.80 -15.33
CA ILE A 7 14.36 -27.66 -13.89
C ILE A 7 15.13 -26.45 -13.32
N GLY A 8 16.38 -26.25 -13.78
CA GLY A 8 17.17 -25.07 -13.41
C GLY A 8 16.56 -23.75 -13.89
N ALA A 9 15.98 -23.72 -15.10
CA ALA A 9 15.30 -22.54 -15.63
C ALA A 9 14.01 -22.18 -14.87
N LEU A 10 13.26 -23.16 -14.37
CA LEU A 10 12.05 -22.91 -13.57
C LEU A 10 12.34 -22.27 -12.20
N LEU A 11 13.46 -22.62 -11.57
CA LEU A 11 13.86 -22.07 -10.25
C LEU A 11 14.34 -20.62 -10.31
N VAL A 12 14.84 -20.17 -11.47
CA VAL A 12 15.29 -18.77 -11.66
C VAL A 12 14.10 -17.83 -11.95
N LEU A 13 13.00 -18.35 -12.52
CA LEU A 13 11.81 -17.57 -12.86
C LEU A 13 10.89 -17.29 -11.66
N SER A 14 11.07 -17.97 -10.52
CA SER A 14 10.17 -17.85 -9.36
C SER A 14 10.52 -16.71 -8.38
N SER A 15 11.55 -15.90 -8.62
CA SER A 15 12.12 -15.01 -7.59
C SER A 15 11.78 -13.53 -7.71
N GLN A 16 10.86 -13.11 -8.60
CA GLN A 16 10.47 -11.69 -8.74
C GLN A 16 8.96 -11.46 -8.67
N ALA A 17 8.27 -12.14 -7.76
CA ALA A 17 6.92 -11.73 -7.39
C ALA A 17 7.01 -10.51 -6.45
N TYR A 18 6.77 -9.31 -7.00
CA TYR A 18 6.50 -8.13 -6.18
C TYR A 18 5.12 -8.31 -5.56
N ALA A 19 5.07 -8.50 -4.24
CA ALA A 19 3.83 -8.79 -3.54
C ALA A 19 3.30 -7.49 -2.95
N TYR A 20 2.15 -7.02 -3.42
CA TYR A 20 1.40 -5.98 -2.75
C TYR A 20 0.18 -6.59 -2.07
N GLU A 21 -0.17 -6.03 -0.91
CA GLU A 21 -1.38 -6.42 -0.20
C GLU A 21 -2.56 -5.60 -0.73
N VAL A 22 -3.70 -6.25 -0.95
CA VAL A 22 -4.94 -5.55 -1.30
C VAL A 22 -5.87 -5.56 -0.10
N LYS A 23 -6.26 -4.39 0.40
CA LYS A 23 -7.19 -4.27 1.53
C LYS A 23 -8.42 -3.43 1.18
N LYS A 24 -9.58 -3.85 1.69
CA LYS A 24 -10.77 -3.02 1.76
C LYS A 24 -10.75 -2.27 3.10
N VAL A 25 -10.75 -0.95 3.04
CA VAL A 25 -10.61 -0.08 4.21
C VAL A 25 -11.68 1.01 4.21
N CYS A 26 -11.92 1.55 5.39
CA CYS A 26 -12.55 2.84 5.58
C CYS A 26 -11.45 3.90 5.66
N GLY A 27 -11.36 4.75 4.65
CA GLY A 27 -10.37 5.82 4.56
C GLY A 27 -10.99 7.19 4.78
N SER A 28 -10.31 8.05 5.54
CA SER A 28 -10.61 9.47 5.66
C SER A 28 -9.33 10.29 5.49
N TYR A 29 -9.48 11.56 5.13
CA TYR A 29 -8.37 12.48 5.03
C TYR A 29 -8.65 13.76 5.80
N GLN A 30 -7.59 14.50 6.12
CA GLN A 30 -7.71 15.73 6.87
C GLN A 30 -8.10 16.90 5.95
N SER A 31 -9.14 17.64 6.33
CA SER A 31 -9.56 18.90 5.73
C SER A 31 -9.53 19.99 6.81
N GLY A 32 -8.52 20.86 6.76
CA GLY A 32 -8.25 21.80 7.85
C GLY A 32 -7.89 21.07 9.16
N PHE A 33 -8.62 21.34 10.24
CA PHE A 33 -8.44 20.67 11.53
C PHE A 33 -9.34 19.45 11.74
N GLN A 34 -10.16 19.09 10.74
CA GLN A 34 -11.17 18.03 10.86
C GLN A 34 -10.84 16.87 9.92
N TRP A 35 -11.30 15.67 10.29
CA TRP A 35 -11.32 14.53 9.38
C TRP A 35 -12.58 14.57 8.53
N THR A 36 -12.46 14.22 7.26
CA THR A 36 -13.65 13.95 6.44
C THR A 36 -14.38 12.72 6.95
N ARG A 37 -15.66 12.61 6.55
CA ARG A 37 -16.39 11.34 6.69
C ARG A 37 -15.60 10.21 6.03
N SER A 38 -15.50 9.07 6.70
CA SER A 38 -14.79 7.92 6.16
C SER A 38 -15.56 7.32 4.98
N GLN A 39 -14.83 6.87 3.97
CA GLN A 39 -15.39 6.25 2.77
C GLN A 39 -14.78 4.86 2.58
N ALA A 40 -15.60 3.92 2.12
CA ALA A 40 -15.13 2.59 1.76
C ALA A 40 -14.28 2.69 0.49
N MET A 41 -13.06 2.16 0.54
CA MET A 41 -12.15 2.13 -0.60
C MET A 41 -11.30 0.85 -0.58
N THR A 42 -10.73 0.53 -1.74
CA THR A 42 -9.75 -0.54 -1.86
C THR A 42 -8.37 0.09 -2.04
N ILE A 43 -7.42 -0.31 -1.21
CA ILE A 43 -6.04 0.17 -1.26
C ILE A 43 -5.10 -0.98 -1.60
N GLN A 44 -4.00 -0.64 -2.27
CA GLN A 44 -2.87 -1.54 -2.49
C GLN A 44 -1.73 -1.08 -1.59
N ILE A 45 -1.18 -1.97 -0.77
CA ILE A 45 -0.10 -1.63 0.16
C ILE A 45 1.18 -2.29 -0.35
N TYR A 46 2.18 -1.45 -0.58
CA TYR A 46 3.50 -1.86 -1.01
C TYR A 46 4.50 -1.62 0.10
N SER A 47 5.43 -2.56 0.29
CA SER A 47 6.59 -2.27 1.12
C SER A 47 7.48 -1.25 0.41
N GLY A 48 8.05 -0.31 1.17
CA GLY A 48 9.03 0.63 0.65
C GLY A 48 10.27 -0.08 0.10
N MET A 49 10.62 -1.23 0.68
CA MET A 49 11.72 -2.06 0.21
C MET A 49 11.48 -2.57 -1.21
N GLU A 50 10.29 -3.10 -1.51
CA GLU A 50 9.94 -3.55 -2.85
C GLU A 50 9.87 -2.40 -3.85
N LEU A 51 9.26 -1.28 -3.45
CA LEU A 51 9.17 -0.08 -4.31
C LEU A 51 10.54 0.47 -4.68
N SER A 52 11.46 0.56 -3.72
CA SER A 52 12.83 1.02 -3.94
C SER A 52 13.64 0.14 -4.90
N ARG A 53 13.29 -1.15 -4.99
CA ARG A 53 13.91 -2.10 -5.94
C ARG A 53 13.35 -1.96 -7.36
N GLY A 54 12.06 -1.68 -7.49
CA GLY A 54 11.38 -1.54 -8.78
C GLY A 54 11.60 -0.19 -9.45
N ALA A 55 11.83 0.87 -8.67
CA ALA A 55 12.10 2.20 -9.17
C ALA A 55 13.19 2.89 -8.32
N TYR A 56 14.30 3.29 -8.95
CA TYR A 56 15.29 4.11 -8.26
C TYR A 56 14.71 5.51 -8.01
N ASN A 57 14.25 5.73 -6.77
CA ASN A 57 13.77 7.02 -6.30
C ASN A 57 14.26 7.23 -4.86
N PRO A 58 15.15 8.21 -4.61
CA PRO A 58 15.74 8.44 -3.29
C PRO A 58 14.71 8.90 -2.24
N ASN A 59 13.54 9.36 -2.68
CA ASN A 59 12.46 9.78 -1.77
C ASN A 59 11.65 8.59 -1.24
N ILE A 60 11.82 7.38 -1.79
CA ILE A 60 11.18 6.17 -1.29
C ILE A 60 11.98 5.66 -0.09
N LYS A 61 11.43 5.87 1.11
CA LYS A 61 11.91 5.25 2.35
C LYS A 61 11.65 3.75 2.29
N SER A 62 12.70 2.94 2.35
CA SER A 62 12.60 1.48 2.25
C SER A 62 12.00 0.82 3.50
N TYR A 63 11.96 1.53 4.63
CA TYR A 63 11.52 1.02 5.94
C TYR A 63 10.06 1.34 6.29
N VAL A 64 9.31 2.00 5.39
CA VAL A 64 7.88 2.30 5.58
C VAL A 64 7.04 1.56 4.53
N ASN A 65 5.73 1.52 4.74
CA ASN A 65 4.77 0.99 3.77
C ASN A 65 4.04 2.14 3.07
N TYR A 66 3.56 1.90 1.85
CA TYR A 66 2.85 2.90 1.05
C TYR A 66 1.49 2.36 0.63
N ALA A 67 0.43 3.08 0.94
CA ALA A 67 -0.92 2.78 0.47
C ALA A 67 -1.21 3.56 -0.82
N PHE A 68 -1.61 2.83 -1.86
CA PHE A 68 -1.99 3.37 -3.16
C PHE A 68 -3.51 3.33 -3.26
N ILE A 69 -4.11 4.50 -3.44
CA ILE A 69 -5.54 4.68 -3.66
C ILE A 69 -5.72 5.00 -5.15
N ASN A 70 -6.19 4.00 -5.91
CA ASN A 70 -6.45 4.15 -7.34
C ASN A 70 -7.89 4.61 -7.55
N TRP A 71 -8.04 5.77 -8.18
CA TRP A 71 -9.35 6.34 -8.52
C TRP A 71 -9.70 6.00 -9.97
N SER A 72 -11.00 5.95 -10.29
CA SER A 72 -11.45 5.71 -11.66
C SER A 72 -11.12 6.87 -12.60
N ASN A 73 -11.18 8.11 -12.11
CA ASN A 73 -11.10 9.33 -12.91
C ASN A 73 -10.08 10.35 -12.35
N ALA A 74 -9.14 9.92 -11.52
CA ALA A 74 -8.12 10.81 -10.94
C ALA A 74 -6.77 10.09 -10.80
N PRO A 75 -5.65 10.83 -10.78
CA PRO A 75 -4.34 10.25 -10.52
C PRO A 75 -4.30 9.52 -9.19
N THR A 76 -3.59 8.39 -9.14
CA THR A 76 -3.40 7.60 -7.92
C THR A 76 -2.88 8.47 -6.78
N THR A 77 -3.52 8.38 -5.62
CA THR A 77 -3.00 8.98 -4.39
C THR A 77 -2.09 7.97 -3.71
N VAL A 78 -0.84 8.36 -3.47
CA VAL A 78 0.13 7.54 -2.72
C VAL A 78 0.27 8.13 -1.32
N VAL A 79 0.06 7.29 -0.31
CA VAL A 79 0.13 7.64 1.11
C VAL A 79 1.27 6.88 1.77
N GLU A 80 2.28 7.59 2.26
CA GLU A 80 3.33 7.05 3.14
C GLU A 80 2.71 6.75 4.50
N ILE A 81 2.61 5.47 4.89
CA ILE A 81 2.09 5.06 6.20
C ILE A 81 3.12 5.41 7.26
N THR A 82 2.75 6.32 8.16
CA THR A 82 3.63 6.83 9.22
C THR A 82 3.38 6.16 10.58
N SER A 83 2.20 5.59 10.76
CA SER A 83 1.88 4.79 11.94
C SER A 83 2.47 3.38 11.85
N PRO A 84 2.72 2.70 12.99
CA PRO A 84 3.18 1.31 12.98
C PRO A 84 2.19 0.41 12.24
N TYR A 85 2.64 -0.19 11.14
CA TYR A 85 1.86 -1.13 10.35
C TYR A 85 2.77 -2.21 9.78
N VAL A 86 2.35 -3.46 9.90
CA VAL A 86 3.01 -4.63 9.33
C VAL A 86 2.08 -5.23 8.29
N LEU A 87 2.62 -5.60 7.12
CA LEU A 87 1.85 -6.26 6.07
C LEU A 87 1.16 -7.53 6.61
N GLY A 88 -0.09 -7.73 6.18
CA GLY A 88 -1.00 -8.77 6.70
C GLY A 88 -1.63 -8.44 8.06
N GLY A 89 -1.20 -7.36 8.71
CA GLY A 89 -1.76 -6.88 9.97
C GLY A 89 -3.10 -6.16 9.79
N MET A 90 -3.85 -6.04 10.88
CA MET A 90 -5.10 -5.26 10.92
C MET A 90 -4.79 -3.76 10.90
N MET A 91 -5.54 -3.00 10.10
CA MET A 91 -5.49 -1.54 10.17
C MET A 91 -6.51 -1.01 11.17
N PHE A 92 -6.06 -0.23 12.14
CA PHE A 92 -6.92 0.45 13.11
C PHE A 92 -6.43 1.88 13.29
N GLN A 93 -7.16 2.84 12.72
CA GLN A 93 -6.76 4.25 12.68
C GLN A 93 -5.31 4.44 12.19
N THR A 94 -4.88 3.61 11.25
CA THR A 94 -3.54 3.65 10.66
C THR A 94 -3.40 4.93 9.86
N GLU A 95 -2.50 5.81 10.30
CA GLU A 95 -2.26 7.11 9.69
C GLU A 95 -1.09 7.10 8.70
N GLY A 96 -1.14 8.03 7.76
CA GLY A 96 -0.10 8.32 6.79
C GLY A 96 -0.24 9.70 6.17
N ASN A 97 0.73 10.09 5.34
CA ASN A 97 0.73 11.37 4.62
C ASN A 97 0.77 11.11 3.11
N ASP A 98 -0.07 11.80 2.35
CA ASP A 98 0.01 11.74 0.89
C ASP A 98 1.11 12.62 0.30
N GLN A 99 1.26 12.54 -1.02
CA GLN A 99 2.23 13.30 -1.81
C GLN A 99 2.11 14.84 -1.65
N ASN A 100 0.98 15.35 -1.18
CA ASN A 100 0.73 16.76 -0.93
C ASN A 100 0.86 17.13 0.56
N GLY A 101 1.29 16.20 1.41
CA GLY A 101 1.39 16.38 2.86
C GLY A 101 0.04 16.33 3.59
N ARG A 102 -1.03 15.90 2.92
CA ARG A 102 -2.34 15.75 3.57
C ARG A 102 -2.35 14.44 4.36
N LYS A 103 -2.82 14.51 5.61
CA LYS A 103 -2.97 13.33 6.47
C LYS A 103 -4.12 12.47 6.01
N TRP A 104 -3.89 11.16 6.04
CA TRP A 104 -4.86 10.11 5.77
C TRP A 104 -4.92 9.18 6.96
N ARG A 105 -6.09 8.56 7.15
CA ARG A 105 -6.34 7.55 8.17
C ARG A 105 -7.13 6.39 7.56
N PHE A 106 -6.72 5.17 7.89
CA PHE A 106 -7.34 3.94 7.42
C PHE A 106 -7.70 3.02 8.58
N SER A 107 -8.85 2.38 8.47
CA SER A 107 -9.24 1.25 9.32
C SER A 107 -9.77 0.13 8.43
N ASP A 108 -9.55 -1.13 8.80
CA ASP A 108 -10.10 -2.25 8.04
C ASP A 108 -11.63 -2.15 7.97
N ASN A 109 -12.18 -2.34 6.78
CA ASN A 109 -13.62 -2.32 6.57
C ASN A 109 -14.20 -3.72 6.85
N THR A 110 -14.31 -4.08 8.13
CA THR A 110 -14.79 -5.40 8.56
C THR A 110 -16.31 -5.55 8.45
N THR A 111 -17.06 -4.45 8.44
CA THR A 111 -18.54 -4.43 8.52
C THR A 111 -19.24 -3.89 7.26
N ASN A 112 -18.48 -3.56 6.20
CA ASN A 112 -18.96 -2.81 5.04
C ASN A 112 -19.58 -1.43 5.37
N TYR A 113 -19.30 -0.87 6.55
CA TYR A 113 -19.82 0.42 6.99
C TYR A 113 -18.70 1.31 7.53
N CYS A 114 -18.57 2.49 6.92
CA CYS A 114 -17.58 3.48 7.32
C CYS A 114 -18.27 4.65 8.04
N ILE A 115 -17.73 5.00 9.21
CA ILE A 115 -18.21 6.07 10.09
C ILE A 115 -17.40 7.35 9.82
#